data_AF-A0A1U7SLW2-F1
#
_entry.id   AF-A0A1U7SLW2-F1
#
_cell.length_a   1.000
_cell.length_b   1.000
_cell.length_c   1.000
_cell.angle_alpha   90.00
_cell.angle_beta   90.00
_cell.angle_gamma   90.00
#
_symmetry.space_group_name_H-M   'P 1'
#
loop_
_entity.id
_entity.type
_entity.pdbx_description
1 polymer ?
#
loop_
_entity_poly.entity_id
_entity_poly.type
_entity_poly.pdbx_seq_one_letter_code
_entity_poly.pdbx_strand_id
1 'polypeptide(L)'
;MAQIERGEARIQRRISIKKALDTKIGRYKAPFHQLRISYGTNKGKNYTEEEDRFLICMLHKLGFDKENVYDELRQCIRNSPQFRFDWFLKSRTAMELQRRCNTLITLIERENMELEEKEKAEKKKRGPKPSSAQKRKMDGTPDGRGRKKKLKL
;
A
#
# COMPACT_ATOMS: atom_id res chain seq x y z
N MET A 1 2.93 33.44 14.04
CA MET A 1 3.33 32.44 13.02
C MET A 1 3.28 31.00 13.53
N ALA A 2 3.82 30.68 14.72
CA ALA A 2 3.85 29.32 15.27
C ALA A 2 2.50 28.57 15.47
N GLN A 3 1.35 29.27 15.50
CA GLN A 3 0.02 28.62 15.58
C GLN A 3 -0.48 28.15 14.22
N ILE A 4 -0.18 28.91 13.16
CA ILE A 4 -0.55 28.58 11.78
C ILE A 4 0.28 27.37 11.32
N GLU A 5 1.61 27.40 11.53
CA GLU A 5 2.51 26.30 11.22
C GLU A 5 2.12 24.99 11.93
N ARG A 6 1.68 25.07 13.20
CA ARG A 6 1.16 23.90 13.94
C ARG A 6 -0.13 23.36 13.35
N GLY A 7 -1.01 24.23 12.86
CA GLY A 7 -2.24 23.83 12.17
C GLY A 7 -1.94 23.11 10.85
N GLU A 8 -1.07 23.70 10.03
CA GLU A 8 -0.63 23.14 8.76
C GLU A 8 0.06 21.79 8.93
N ALA A 9 0.95 21.65 9.92
CA ALA A 9 1.60 20.39 10.23
C ALA A 9 0.60 19.27 10.58
N ARG A 10 -0.49 19.59 11.29
CA ARG A 10 -1.55 18.61 11.62
C ARG A 10 -2.33 18.17 10.39
N ILE A 11 -2.68 19.13 9.52
CA ILE A 11 -3.38 18.83 8.26
C ILE A 11 -2.49 17.97 7.36
N GLN A 12 -1.22 18.36 7.20
CA GLN A 12 -0.27 17.62 6.39
C GLN A 12 -0.05 16.20 6.91
N ARG A 13 0.01 16.03 8.24
CA ARG A 13 0.11 14.70 8.88
C ARG A 13 -1.11 13.84 8.58
N ARG A 14 -2.33 14.40 8.62
CA ARG A 14 -3.56 13.65 8.28
C ARG A 14 -3.53 13.17 6.83
N ILE A 15 -3.13 14.04 5.90
CA ILE A 15 -3.01 13.71 4.48
C ILE A 15 -1.94 12.63 4.26
N SER A 16 -0.77 12.75 4.91
CA SER A 16 0.32 11.78 4.76
C SER A 16 -0.10 10.39 5.24
N ILE A 17 -0.74 10.31 6.40
CA ILE A 17 -1.21 9.06 7.00
C ILE A 17 -2.24 8.39 6.09
N LYS A 18 -3.24 9.16 5.61
CA LYS A 18 -4.26 8.63 4.69
C LYS A 18 -3.62 8.01 3.45
N LYS A 19 -2.72 8.75 2.79
CA LYS A 19 -2.01 8.27 1.59
C LYS A 19 -1.18 7.02 1.87
N ALA A 20 -0.49 6.98 3.02
CA ALA A 20 0.34 5.84 3.40
C ALA A 20 -0.50 4.56 3.62
N LEU A 21 -1.65 4.69 4.28
CA LEU A 21 -2.58 3.59 4.51
C LEU A 21 -3.24 3.12 3.21
N ASP A 22 -3.71 4.05 2.36
CA ASP A 22 -4.28 3.74 1.04
C ASP A 22 -3.29 2.94 0.19
N THR A 23 -2.05 3.41 0.11
CA THR A 23 -0.97 2.74 -0.63
C THR A 23 -0.70 1.35 -0.07
N LYS A 24 -0.61 1.22 1.26
CA LYS A 24 -0.29 -0.05 1.91
C LYS A 24 -1.40 -1.08 1.72
N ILE A 25 -2.66 -0.68 1.93
CA ILE A 25 -3.83 -1.56 1.84
C ILE A 25 -4.11 -1.94 0.38
N GLY A 26 -3.93 -1.00 -0.56
CA GLY A 26 -4.12 -1.24 -1.99
C GLY A 26 -3.18 -2.29 -2.59
N ARG A 27 -2.09 -2.67 -1.91
CA ARG A 27 -1.21 -3.77 -2.32
C ARG A 27 -1.81 -5.17 -2.11
N TYR A 28 -2.89 -5.29 -1.35
CA TYR A 28 -3.48 -6.57 -0.96
C TYR A 28 -4.91 -6.70 -1.46
N LYS A 29 -5.27 -7.85 -2.04
CA LYS A 29 -6.65 -8.15 -2.46
C LYS A 29 -7.57 -8.38 -1.26
N ALA A 30 -7.06 -9.03 -0.22
CA ALA A 30 -7.77 -9.29 1.03
C ALA A 30 -6.97 -8.75 2.24
N PRO A 31 -7.00 -7.43 2.50
CA PRO A 31 -6.14 -6.79 3.49
C PRO A 31 -6.27 -7.38 4.90
N PHE A 32 -7.50 -7.66 5.35
CA PHE A 32 -7.77 -8.24 6.68
C PHE A 32 -7.15 -9.63 6.91
N HIS A 33 -6.76 -10.33 5.85
CA HIS A 33 -6.14 -11.66 5.96
C HIS A 33 -4.67 -11.65 5.51
N GLN A 34 -4.29 -10.77 4.58
CA GLN A 34 -3.00 -10.84 3.89
C GLN A 34 -2.02 -9.70 4.24
N LEU A 35 -2.49 -8.56 4.75
CA LEU A 35 -1.63 -7.41 5.03
C LEU A 35 -0.58 -7.72 6.10
N ARG A 36 0.70 -7.69 5.74
CA ARG A 36 1.81 -7.86 6.68
C ARG A 36 2.48 -6.52 6.97
N ILE A 37 2.93 -6.32 8.21
CA ILE A 37 3.64 -5.10 8.64
C ILE A 37 5.11 -5.43 8.85
N SER A 38 6.01 -4.61 8.31
CA SER A 38 7.44 -4.72 8.58
C SER A 38 7.75 -4.09 9.95
N TYR A 39 7.94 -4.91 10.97
CA TYR A 39 8.12 -4.43 12.35
C TYR A 39 9.54 -3.95 12.68
N GLY A 40 10.56 -4.50 12.01
CA GLY A 40 11.95 -4.37 12.45
C GLY A 40 12.09 -4.75 13.93
N THR A 41 12.68 -3.86 14.73
CA THR A 41 12.86 -4.03 16.18
C THR A 41 11.63 -3.63 17.02
N ASN A 42 10.57 -3.09 16.42
CA ASN A 42 9.44 -2.45 17.12
C ASN A 42 8.17 -3.31 17.22
N LYS A 43 8.24 -4.64 17.03
CA LYS A 43 7.06 -5.51 17.12
C LYS A 43 6.39 -5.44 18.50
N GLY A 44 7.20 -5.43 19.56
CA GLY A 44 6.74 -5.61 20.93
C GLY A 44 6.26 -7.04 21.20
N LYS A 45 5.94 -7.37 22.46
CA LYS A 45 5.48 -8.71 22.88
C LYS A 45 3.96 -8.82 23.04
N ASN A 46 3.26 -7.69 23.06
CA ASN A 46 1.87 -7.66 23.53
C ASN A 46 0.84 -7.85 22.42
N TYR A 47 1.12 -7.35 21.21
CA TYR A 47 0.19 -7.42 20.08
C TYR A 47 0.64 -8.46 19.07
N THR A 48 -0.30 -9.25 18.56
CA THR A 48 -0.05 -10.21 17.48
C THR A 48 -0.11 -9.55 16.10
N GLU A 49 0.42 -10.24 15.08
CA GLU A 49 0.37 -9.74 13.69
C GLU A 49 -1.08 -9.70 13.16
N GLU A 50 -1.97 -10.55 13.69
CA GLU A 50 -3.39 -10.58 13.32
C GLU A 50 -4.16 -9.41 13.95
N GLU A 51 -3.88 -9.10 15.21
CA GLU A 51 -4.44 -7.92 15.89
C GLU A 51 -4.02 -6.64 15.17
N ASP A 52 -2.72 -6.44 14.94
CA ASP A 52 -2.21 -5.24 14.29
C ASP A 52 -2.78 -5.04 12.88
N ARG A 53 -2.92 -6.14 12.13
CA ARG A 53 -3.55 -6.15 10.80
C ARG A 53 -4.99 -5.67 10.88
N PHE A 54 -5.76 -6.19 11.84
CA PHE A 54 -7.13 -5.74 12.05
C PHE A 54 -7.19 -4.27 12.45
N LEU A 55 -6.32 -3.82 13.37
CA LEU A 55 -6.28 -2.41 13.79
C LEU A 55 -6.08 -1.47 12.60
N ILE A 56 -5.09 -1.76 11.74
CA ILE A 56 -4.80 -0.93 10.57
C ILE A 56 -5.91 -0.99 9.52
N CYS A 57 -6.39 -2.18 9.18
CA CYS A 57 -7.45 -2.34 8.18
C CYS A 57 -8.76 -1.70 8.65
N MET A 58 -9.11 -1.84 9.92
CA MET A 58 -10.33 -1.25 10.47
C MET A 58 -10.21 0.27 10.63
N LEU A 59 -9.05 0.78 11.08
CA LEU A 59 -8.78 2.22 11.16
C LEU A 59 -8.91 2.90 9.80
N HIS A 60 -8.39 2.27 8.75
CA HIS A 60 -8.55 2.74 7.37
C HIS A 60 -10.00 2.74 6.92
N LYS A 61 -10.74 1.65 7.20
CA LYS A 61 -12.17 1.53 6.86
C LYS A 61 -13.05 2.57 7.57
N LEU A 62 -12.78 2.84 8.85
CA LEU A 62 -13.54 3.82 9.64
C LEU A 62 -13.20 5.27 9.26
N GLY A 63 -11.96 5.50 8.80
CA GLY A 63 -11.42 6.79 8.42
C GLY A 63 -10.69 7.46 9.59
N PHE A 64 -9.37 7.62 9.45
CA PHE A 64 -8.47 8.16 10.47
C PHE A 64 -8.82 9.59 10.96
N ASP A 65 -9.56 10.36 10.17
CA ASP A 65 -9.81 11.79 10.43
C ASP A 65 -11.00 12.08 11.36
N LYS A 66 -11.76 11.06 11.76
CA LYS A 66 -12.91 11.22 12.67
C LYS A 66 -12.44 11.39 14.11
N GLU A 67 -13.07 12.31 14.86
CA GLU A 67 -12.70 12.60 16.25
C GLU A 67 -12.77 11.37 17.18
N ASN A 68 -13.75 10.49 16.99
CA ASN A 68 -14.00 9.32 17.85
C ASN A 68 -13.62 7.98 17.19
N VAL A 69 -12.72 8.00 16.20
CA VAL A 69 -12.37 6.80 15.41
C VAL A 69 -11.85 5.65 16.27
N TYR A 70 -11.15 5.95 17.37
CA TYR A 70 -10.57 4.92 18.25
C TYR A 70 -11.60 4.29 19.20
N ASP A 71 -12.65 5.02 19.55
CA ASP A 71 -13.80 4.47 20.29
C ASP A 71 -14.64 3.56 19.38
N GLU A 72 -14.87 4.00 18.14
CA GLU A 72 -15.50 3.14 17.11
C GLU A 72 -14.67 1.89 16.85
N LEU A 73 -13.35 2.02 16.71
CA LEU A 73 -12.43 0.89 16.53
C LEU A 73 -12.51 -0.09 17.69
N ARG A 74 -12.55 0.41 18.93
CA ARG A 74 -12.73 -0.42 20.12
C ARG A 74 -14.06 -1.19 20.09
N GLN A 75 -15.13 -0.56 19.64
CA GLN A 75 -16.42 -1.25 19.48
C GLN A 75 -16.35 -2.32 18.39
N CYS A 76 -15.69 -2.05 17.26
CA CYS A 76 -15.47 -3.03 16.20
C CYS A 76 -14.68 -4.25 16.69
N ILE A 77 -13.64 -4.06 17.51
CA ILE A 77 -12.89 -5.15 18.13
C ILE A 77 -13.81 -6.03 18.98
N ARG A 78 -14.64 -5.41 19.84
CA ARG A 78 -15.54 -6.14 20.75
C ARG A 78 -16.62 -6.93 20.02
N ASN A 79 -17.09 -6.40 18.90
CA ASN A 79 -18.14 -7.01 18.07
C ASN A 79 -17.58 -8.06 17.10
N SER A 80 -16.27 -8.09 16.86
CA SER A 80 -15.68 -9.02 15.91
C SER A 80 -15.58 -10.43 16.51
N PRO A 81 -16.17 -11.46 15.86
CA PRO A 81 -16.13 -12.83 16.36
C PRO A 81 -14.72 -13.40 16.51
N GLN A 82 -13.77 -12.95 15.67
CA GLN A 82 -12.39 -13.45 15.70
C GLN A 82 -11.65 -13.11 17.01
N PHE A 83 -12.08 -12.06 17.72
CA PHE A 83 -11.50 -11.65 19.00
C PHE A 83 -12.35 -12.08 20.20
N ARG A 84 -13.29 -13.03 20.02
CA ARG A 84 -14.23 -13.43 21.08
C ARG A 84 -13.53 -13.82 22.39
N PHE A 85 -12.39 -14.50 22.29
CA PHE A 85 -11.59 -14.97 23.42
C PHE A 85 -10.31 -14.15 23.66
N ASP A 86 -10.07 -13.11 22.86
CA ASP A 86 -8.92 -12.23 23.02
C ASP A 86 -9.23 -11.14 24.06
N TRP A 87 -9.03 -11.49 25.32
CA TRP A 87 -9.24 -10.57 26.45
C TRP A 87 -8.24 -9.42 26.46
N PHE A 88 -7.03 -9.63 25.94
CA PHE A 88 -6.01 -8.59 25.87
C PHE A 88 -6.48 -7.44 24.97
N LEU A 89 -6.83 -7.75 23.72
CA LEU A 89 -7.26 -6.75 22.75
C LEU A 89 -8.59 -6.10 23.17
N LYS A 90 -9.55 -6.88 23.72
CA LYS A 90 -10.84 -6.36 24.20
C LYS A 90 -10.73 -5.46 25.44
N SER A 91 -9.68 -5.61 26.23
CA SER A 91 -9.41 -4.78 27.43
C SER A 91 -8.78 -3.42 27.10
N ARG A 92 -8.26 -3.23 25.86
CA ARG A 92 -7.60 -1.98 25.50
C ARG A 92 -8.57 -0.80 25.52
N THR A 93 -8.06 0.33 25.99
CA THR A 93 -8.71 1.64 25.92
C THR A 93 -8.50 2.27 24.54
N ALA A 94 -9.36 3.23 24.16
CA ALA A 94 -9.20 3.96 22.90
C ALA A 94 -7.82 4.62 22.80
N MET A 95 -7.29 5.17 23.90
CA MET A 95 -5.96 5.79 23.93
C MET A 95 -4.82 4.78 23.73
N GLU A 96 -4.93 3.57 24.26
CA GLU A 96 -3.92 2.52 24.02
C GLU A 96 -3.95 2.02 22.58
N LEU A 97 -5.14 1.84 22.01
CA LEU A 97 -5.32 1.50 20.60
C LEU A 97 -4.75 2.61 19.71
N GLN A 98 -5.01 3.87 20.04
CA GLN A 98 -4.45 5.02 19.34
C GLN A 98 -2.92 5.02 19.34
N ARG A 99 -2.29 4.78 20.51
CA ARG A 99 -0.82 4.67 20.60
C ARG A 99 -0.29 3.54 19.72
N ARG A 100 -0.93 2.37 19.76
CA ARG A 100 -0.53 1.23 18.92
C ARG A 100 -0.67 1.55 17.44
N CYS A 101 -1.81 2.08 17.01
CA CYS A 101 -2.03 2.51 15.62
C CYS A 101 -1.01 3.54 15.15
N ASN A 102 -0.66 4.54 15.99
CA ASN A 102 0.38 5.52 15.65
C ASN A 102 1.75 4.85 15.38
N THR A 103 2.15 3.89 16.22
CA THR A 103 3.38 3.11 15.98
C THR A 103 3.30 2.34 14.67
N LEU A 104 2.18 1.65 14.40
CA LEU A 104 1.99 0.89 13.17
C LEU A 104 2.00 1.79 11.92
N ILE A 105 1.41 2.98 12.00
CA ILE A 105 1.44 3.99 10.94
C ILE A 105 2.87 4.41 10.65
N THR A 106 3.69 4.71 11.67
CA THR A 106 5.11 5.06 11.47
C THR A 106 5.89 3.93 10.79
N LEU A 107 5.61 2.67 11.15
CA LEU A 107 6.23 1.52 10.48
C LEU A 107 5.83 1.44 9.00
N ILE A 108 4.55 1.65 8.69
CA ILE A 108 4.03 1.67 7.32
C ILE A 108 4.62 2.83 6.51
N GLU A 109 4.72 4.03 7.09
CA GLU A 109 5.33 5.19 6.43
C GLU A 109 6.79 4.91 6.07
N ARG A 110 7.56 4.33 7.00
CA ARG A 110 8.94 3.93 6.77
C ARG A 110 9.06 2.87 5.68
N GLU A 111 8.23 1.83 5.74
CA GLU A 111 8.20 0.77 4.72
C GLU A 111 7.87 1.33 3.34
N ASN A 112 6.91 2.25 3.24
CA ASN A 112 6.57 2.90 1.98
C ASN A 112 7.73 3.73 1.42
N MET A 113 8.44 4.49 2.27
CA MET A 113 9.63 5.24 1.85
C MET A 113 10.72 4.32 1.30
N GLU A 114 11.03 3.22 1.99
CA GLU A 114 12.05 2.26 1.54
C GLU A 114 11.68 1.59 0.21
N LEU A 115 10.38 1.31 0.00
CA LEU A 115 9.89 0.77 -1.27
C LEU A 115 9.97 1.79 -2.41
N GLU A 116 9.57 3.04 -2.16
CA GLU A 116 9.68 4.12 -3.16
C GLU A 116 11.13 4.40 -3.56
N GLU A 117 12.07 4.35 -2.63
CA GLU A 117 13.51 4.51 -2.91
C GLU A 117 14.05 3.36 -3.76
N LYS A 118 13.68 2.11 -3.44
CA LYS A 118 14.06 0.93 -4.22
C LYS A 118 13.51 1.00 -5.64
N GLU A 119 12.24 1.39 -5.82
CA GLU A 119 11.65 1.55 -7.15
C GLU A 119 12.35 2.65 -7.97
N LYS A 120 12.73 3.77 -7.34
CA LYS A 120 13.50 4.85 -8.01
C LYS A 120 14.90 4.37 -8.41
N ALA A 121 15.57 3.61 -7.55
CA ALA A 121 16.89 3.06 -7.84
C ALA A 121 16.84 2.03 -8.98
N GLU A 122 15.83 1.16 -9.01
CA GLU A 122 15.60 0.20 -10.09
C GLU A 122 15.31 0.90 -11.43
N LYS A 123 14.49 1.96 -11.43
CA LYS A 123 14.22 2.77 -12.62
C LYS A 123 15.48 3.46 -13.16
N LYS A 124 16.39 3.90 -12.29
CA LYS A 124 17.69 4.47 -12.70
C LYS A 124 18.66 3.41 -13.26
N LYS A 125 18.59 2.17 -12.78
CA LYS A 125 19.41 1.05 -13.28
C LYS A 125 18.89 0.49 -14.61
N ARG A 126 17.58 0.51 -14.85
CA ARG A 126 16.96 0.11 -16.13
C ARG A 126 17.00 1.24 -17.18
N GLY A 127 18.17 1.85 -17.39
CA GLY A 127 18.39 2.96 -18.34
C GLY A 127 17.71 2.74 -19.71
N PRO A 128 17.45 3.82 -20.47
CA PRO A 128 16.60 3.78 -21.66
C PRO A 128 17.06 2.64 -22.56
N LYS A 129 16.17 1.65 -22.81
CA LYS A 129 16.40 0.66 -23.85
C LYS A 129 16.74 1.45 -25.11
N PRO A 130 17.92 1.25 -25.75
CA PRO A 130 18.13 1.82 -27.06
C PRO A 130 17.08 1.17 -27.97
N SER A 131 16.02 1.90 -28.26
CA SER A 131 15.17 1.62 -29.41
C SER A 131 16.08 1.82 -30.61
N SER A 132 16.68 0.73 -31.08
CA SER A 132 17.39 0.69 -32.34
C SER A 132 16.41 1.15 -33.42
N ALA A 133 16.56 2.43 -33.78
CA ALA A 133 15.94 3.05 -34.92
C ALA A 133 16.47 2.33 -36.16
N GLN A 134 15.73 1.36 -36.68
CA GLN A 134 15.92 0.90 -38.05
C GLN A 134 14.86 1.55 -38.93
N LYS A 135 15.17 2.79 -39.33
CA LYS A 135 14.48 3.51 -40.40
C LYS A 135 15.43 3.58 -41.59
N ARG A 136 15.19 2.77 -42.61
CA ARG A 136 15.51 3.11 -44.01
C ARG A 136 14.27 2.88 -44.86
N LYS A 137 13.66 3.99 -45.30
CA LYS A 137 12.83 4.11 -46.52
C LYS A 137 13.74 3.79 -47.74
N MET A 138 13.34 3.50 -48.98
CA MET A 138 12.11 3.68 -49.78
C MET A 138 12.32 2.94 -51.13
N ASP A 139 11.22 2.60 -51.81
CA ASP A 139 10.99 2.52 -53.27
C ASP A 139 11.59 1.42 -54.18
N GLY A 140 10.71 0.81 -55.01
CA GLY A 140 11.02 -0.15 -56.07
C GLY A 140 9.82 -1.04 -56.47
N THR A 141 9.17 -0.67 -57.57
CA THR A 141 7.97 -1.18 -58.29
C THR A 141 7.81 -2.71 -58.53
N PRO A 142 6.60 -3.19 -58.93
CA PRO A 142 6.18 -4.60 -58.96
C PRO A 142 6.38 -5.26 -60.35
N ASP A 143 6.67 -6.56 -60.42
CA ASP A 143 6.09 -7.53 -61.37
C ASP A 143 6.67 -8.93 -61.14
N GLY A 144 5.84 -9.96 -61.02
CA GLY A 144 6.29 -11.31 -60.69
C GLY A 144 5.23 -12.37 -60.97
N ARG A 145 4.91 -12.54 -62.24
CA ARG A 145 3.97 -13.51 -62.84
C ARG A 145 3.94 -14.88 -62.15
N GLY A 146 2.76 -15.23 -61.63
CA GLY A 146 2.42 -16.56 -61.12
C GLY A 146 2.53 -17.66 -62.18
N ARG A 147 3.27 -18.71 -61.81
CA ARG A 147 3.58 -19.91 -62.60
C ARG A 147 2.33 -20.78 -62.79
N LYS A 148 1.89 -20.97 -64.05
CA LYS A 148 0.81 -21.90 -64.42
C LYS A 148 1.21 -23.35 -64.11
N LYS A 149 0.33 -24.07 -63.40
CA LYS A 149 0.37 -25.53 -63.23
C LYS A 149 0.09 -26.21 -64.58
N LYS A 150 0.98 -27.12 -65.02
CA LYS A 150 0.70 -28.09 -66.08
C LYS A 150 0.23 -29.40 -65.45
N LEU A 151 -0.89 -29.90 -65.97
CA LEU A 151 -1.43 -31.24 -65.79
C LEU A 151 -0.38 -32.32 -66.12
N LYS A 152 -0.47 -33.45 -65.43
CA LYS A 152 -0.06 -34.76 -65.96
C LYS A 152 -1.27 -35.70 -65.92
N LEU A 153 -1.35 -36.46 -67.01
CA LEU A 153 -2.24 -37.59 -67.31
C LEU A 153 -2.42 -38.53 -66.11
#